data_AF-A0A6J8AXP0-F1
#
_entry.id   AF-A0A6J8AXP0-F1
#
_cell.length_a   1.000
_cell.length_b   1.000
_cell.length_c   1.000
_cell.angle_alpha   90.00
_cell.angle_beta   90.00
_cell.angle_gamma   90.00
#
_symmetry.space_group_name_H-M   'P 1'
#
loop_
_entity.id
_entity.type
_entity.pdbx_description
1 polymer ?
#
loop_
_entity_poly.entity_id
_entity_poly.type
_entity_poly.pdbx_seq_one_letter_code
_entity_poly.pdbx_strand_id
1 'polypeptide(L)'
;MSDIMLFVKPNEQIVKETEKKEEFRLEVTGKIYIQPLVVLKTLITELEIPAEDVSELTKVKAIELITQFLKDKQKDEDKGTTALLHINDLVGNKTPTETAEGIEEISKDEEQEDKCSLWRKDFKIAGQIGDSKACISFTSLIRQIEAGTEKGYDDREIIQVVIRSISAVSSLRNYLEGRGKLTLSTLRGILRAHYREKTATELYTELCNLSQSPKESPQEFLLGTLDIRQIVIFASKETEDGHQYHPDLVQAMFLQFDDRNTE
;
A
#
# COMPACT_ATOMS: atom_id res chain seq x y z
N MET A 1 -47.67 59.60 4.12
CA MET A 1 -47.87 58.14 4.00
C MET A 1 -46.49 57.54 3.85
N SER A 2 -45.91 57.04 4.94
CA SER A 2 -44.58 56.42 4.92
C SER A 2 -44.69 55.12 5.71
N ASP A 3 -44.89 54.02 4.97
CA ASP A 3 -44.86 52.67 5.52
C ASP A 3 -43.43 52.34 5.97
N ILE A 4 -43.29 52.08 7.26
CA ILE A 4 -42.06 51.59 7.87
C ILE A 4 -41.99 50.09 7.62
N MET A 5 -41.18 49.70 6.64
CA MET A 5 -40.75 48.32 6.41
C MET A 5 -39.91 47.87 7.62
N LEU A 6 -40.51 47.10 8.52
CA LEU A 6 -39.81 46.41 9.60
C LEU A 6 -38.94 45.30 8.99
N PHE A 7 -37.65 45.60 8.79
CA PHE A 7 -36.63 44.61 8.49
C PHE A 7 -36.35 43.79 9.76
N VAL A 8 -37.05 42.67 9.91
CA VAL A 8 -36.77 41.69 10.97
C VAL A 8 -35.41 41.06 10.65
N LYS A 9 -34.36 41.51 11.37
CA LYS A 9 -33.05 40.85 11.32
C LYS A 9 -33.20 39.42 11.85
N PRO A 10 -32.73 38.39 11.12
CA PRO A 10 -32.75 37.02 11.63
C PRO A 10 -31.91 36.95 12.91
N ASN A 11 -32.51 36.35 13.94
CA ASN A 11 -32.01 36.31 15.30
C ASN A 11 -30.68 35.53 15.35
N GLU A 12 -29.61 36.13 15.84
CA GLU A 12 -28.23 35.60 15.82
C GLU A 12 -28.09 34.24 16.55
N GLN A 13 -29.02 33.94 17.47
CA GLN A 13 -29.15 32.64 18.12
C GLN A 13 -29.61 31.52 17.16
N ILE A 14 -30.48 31.84 16.19
CA ILE A 14 -31.00 30.86 15.22
C ILE A 14 -29.88 30.42 14.28
N VAL A 15 -28.99 31.34 13.88
CA VAL A 15 -27.85 31.05 12.99
C VAL A 15 -26.85 30.10 13.67
N LYS A 16 -26.52 30.36 14.95
CA LYS A 16 -25.60 29.50 15.73
C LYS A 16 -26.15 28.11 15.98
N GLU A 17 -27.47 27.98 16.14
CA GLU A 17 -28.11 26.68 16.33
C GLU A 17 -28.19 25.87 15.03
N THR A 18 -28.31 26.54 13.88
CA THR A 18 -28.23 25.88 12.56
C THR A 18 -26.82 25.39 12.24
N GLU A 19 -25.77 26.16 12.59
CA GLU A 19 -24.38 25.76 12.36
C GLU A 19 -24.00 24.50 13.17
N LYS A 20 -24.37 24.46 14.46
CA LYS A 20 -24.15 23.27 15.30
C LYS A 20 -24.86 22.01 14.79
N LYS A 21 -26.04 22.18 14.19
CA LYS A 21 -26.80 21.06 13.59
C LYS A 21 -26.10 20.53 12.34
N GLU A 22 -25.53 21.39 11.50
CA GLU A 22 -24.76 20.96 10.33
C GLU A 22 -23.42 20.30 10.71
N GLU A 23 -22.75 20.79 11.75
CA GLU A 23 -21.53 20.16 12.27
C GLU A 23 -21.80 18.73 12.76
N PHE A 24 -22.87 18.54 13.53
CA PHE A 24 -23.29 17.21 13.99
C PHE A 24 -23.65 16.27 12.83
N ARG A 25 -24.27 16.79 11.76
CA ARG A 25 -24.56 16.00 10.55
C ARG A 25 -23.29 15.52 9.87
N LEU A 26 -22.31 16.40 9.72
CA LEU A 26 -21.03 16.06 9.10
C LEU A 26 -20.28 15.02 9.93
N GLU A 27 -20.35 15.12 11.26
CA GLU A 27 -19.77 14.13 12.16
C GLU A 27 -20.43 12.75 11.99
N VAL A 28 -21.76 12.67 12.05
CA VAL A 28 -22.49 11.40 11.89
C VAL A 28 -22.27 10.82 10.50
N THR A 29 -22.30 11.66 9.47
CA THR A 29 -22.02 11.24 8.09
C THR A 29 -20.59 10.70 7.96
N GLY A 30 -19.60 11.38 8.53
CA GLY A 30 -18.21 10.90 8.59
C GLY A 30 -18.09 9.54 9.26
N LYS A 31 -18.80 9.33 10.38
CA LYS A 31 -18.83 8.02 11.07
C LYS A 31 -19.42 6.92 10.18
N ILE A 32 -20.46 7.20 9.39
CA ILE A 32 -21.08 6.23 8.44
C ILE A 32 -20.05 5.76 7.40
N TYR A 33 -19.22 6.65 6.84
CA TYR A 33 -18.21 6.27 5.84
C TYR A 33 -17.15 5.29 6.38
N ILE A 34 -16.86 5.39 7.67
CA ILE A 34 -15.86 4.56 8.37
C ILE A 34 -16.45 3.20 8.79
N GLN A 35 -17.78 3.07 8.89
CA GLN A 35 -18.41 1.82 9.35
C GLN A 35 -18.19 0.61 8.42
N PRO A 36 -18.10 -0.61 9.00
CA PRO A 36 -18.04 -1.85 8.24
C PRO A 36 -19.38 -2.17 7.56
N LEU A 37 -19.33 -2.91 6.46
CA LEU A 37 -20.51 -3.25 5.65
C LEU A 37 -21.61 -3.96 6.45
N VAL A 38 -21.24 -4.74 7.47
CA VAL A 38 -22.18 -5.43 8.36
C VAL A 38 -23.05 -4.41 9.10
N VAL A 39 -22.44 -3.37 9.69
CA VAL A 39 -23.16 -2.32 10.40
C VAL A 39 -24.03 -1.50 9.45
N LEU A 40 -23.54 -1.20 8.24
CA LEU A 40 -24.32 -0.48 7.23
C LEU A 40 -25.57 -1.27 6.78
N LYS A 41 -25.45 -2.60 6.63
CA LYS A 41 -26.61 -3.45 6.32
C LYS A 41 -27.60 -3.49 7.47
N THR A 42 -27.12 -3.57 8.72
CA THR A 42 -27.99 -3.46 9.89
C THR A 42 -28.71 -2.12 9.95
N LEU A 43 -28.03 -1.01 9.65
CA LEU A 43 -28.66 0.31 9.60
C LEU A 43 -29.77 0.37 8.55
N ILE A 44 -29.57 -0.24 7.38
CA ILE A 44 -30.58 -0.27 6.31
C ILE A 44 -31.82 -1.07 6.73
N THR A 45 -31.63 -2.21 7.40
CA THR A 45 -32.73 -3.01 7.94
C THR A 45 -33.48 -2.28 9.07
N GLU A 46 -32.75 -1.68 10.02
CA GLU A 46 -33.32 -0.97 11.18
C GLU A 46 -33.98 0.37 10.81
N LEU A 47 -33.54 1.02 9.74
CA LEU A 47 -34.15 2.25 9.21
C LEU A 47 -35.27 1.97 8.20
N GLU A 48 -35.63 0.70 8.00
CA GLU A 48 -36.64 0.25 7.02
C GLU A 48 -36.43 0.85 5.61
N ILE A 49 -35.17 1.02 5.20
CA ILE A 49 -34.85 1.61 3.89
C ILE A 49 -35.16 0.56 2.83
N PRO A 50 -36.00 0.87 1.81
CA PRO A 50 -36.34 -0.08 0.77
C PRO A 50 -35.09 -0.40 -0.07
N ALA A 51 -34.54 -1.60 0.12
CA ALA A 51 -33.43 -2.13 -0.67
C ALA A 51 -33.87 -3.45 -1.32
N GLU A 52 -33.67 -3.57 -2.64
CA GLU A 52 -34.11 -4.74 -3.42
C GLU A 52 -33.43 -6.04 -2.99
N ASP A 53 -32.22 -5.99 -2.42
CA ASP A 53 -31.57 -7.14 -1.75
C ASP A 53 -30.44 -6.68 -0.79
N VAL A 54 -30.65 -6.80 0.53
CA VAL A 54 -29.67 -6.39 1.57
C VAL A 54 -28.41 -7.29 1.57
N SER A 55 -28.53 -8.53 1.08
CA SER A 55 -27.44 -9.52 0.99
C SER A 55 -26.40 -9.16 -0.09
N GLU A 56 -26.81 -8.64 -1.25
CA GLU A 56 -25.93 -8.27 -2.37
C GLU A 56 -25.39 -6.83 -2.31
N LEU A 57 -25.75 -6.09 -1.26
CA LEU A 57 -25.41 -4.68 -1.15
C LEU A 57 -23.90 -4.45 -0.97
N THR A 58 -23.30 -3.69 -1.89
CA THR A 58 -21.91 -3.24 -1.79
C THR A 58 -21.80 -2.04 -0.83
N LYS A 59 -20.60 -1.82 -0.26
CA LYS A 59 -20.36 -0.71 0.70
C LYS A 59 -20.77 0.65 0.12
N VAL A 60 -20.46 0.88 -1.15
CA VAL A 60 -20.78 2.14 -1.84
C VAL A 60 -22.30 2.33 -1.96
N LYS A 61 -23.03 1.30 -2.43
CA LYS A 61 -24.50 1.36 -2.54
C LYS A 61 -25.18 1.54 -1.19
N ALA A 62 -24.67 0.89 -0.15
CA ALA A 62 -25.21 1.02 1.21
C ALA A 62 -25.08 2.46 1.74
N ILE A 63 -23.90 3.06 1.58
CA ILE A 63 -23.65 4.46 1.98
C ILE A 63 -24.51 5.42 1.15
N GLU A 64 -24.65 5.17 -0.15
CA GLU A 64 -25.46 5.99 -1.05
C GLU A 64 -26.94 5.98 -0.64
N LEU A 65 -27.50 4.80 -0.34
CA LEU A 65 -28.88 4.67 0.15
C LEU A 65 -29.10 5.39 1.49
N ILE A 66 -28.19 5.22 2.46
CA ILE A 66 -28.29 5.88 3.76
C ILE A 66 -28.16 7.40 3.61
N THR A 67 -27.25 7.86 2.74
CA THR A 67 -27.06 9.30 2.48
C THR A 67 -28.26 9.89 1.75
N GLN A 68 -28.85 9.15 0.80
CA GLN A 68 -30.05 9.57 0.09
C GLN A 68 -31.25 9.65 1.03
N PHE A 69 -31.44 8.65 1.90
CA PHE A 69 -32.45 8.69 2.95
C PHE A 69 -32.27 9.89 3.88
N LEU A 70 -31.04 10.21 4.31
CA LEU A 70 -30.76 11.38 5.14
C LEU A 70 -31.00 12.71 4.44
N LYS A 71 -30.84 12.77 3.11
CA LYS A 71 -31.19 13.94 2.28
C LYS A 71 -32.69 14.07 2.08
N ASP A 72 -33.42 12.97 1.93
CA ASP A 72 -34.88 13.01 1.80
C ASP A 72 -35.52 13.43 3.13
N LYS A 73 -34.99 12.94 4.26
CA LYS A 73 -35.40 13.35 5.61
C LYS A 73 -35.00 14.79 6.00
N GLN A 74 -34.17 15.49 5.23
CA GLN A 74 -33.92 16.93 5.44
C GLN A 74 -35.15 17.80 5.14
N LYS A 75 -36.08 17.29 4.33
CA LYS A 75 -37.29 18.03 3.93
C LYS A 75 -38.41 17.95 4.97
N ASP A 76 -38.27 17.07 5.97
CA ASP A 76 -39.23 16.89 7.06
C ASP A 76 -39.08 18.02 8.10
N GLU A 77 -40.13 18.29 8.89
CA GLU A 77 -40.16 19.35 9.91
C GLU A 77 -39.02 19.23 10.94
N ASP A 78 -38.59 17.99 11.23
CA ASP A 78 -37.51 17.67 12.16
C ASP A 78 -36.11 17.68 11.50
N LYS A 79 -36.00 18.03 10.22
CA LYS A 79 -34.75 18.07 9.41
C LYS A 79 -33.90 16.79 9.48
N GLY A 80 -34.50 15.66 9.84
CA GLY A 80 -33.80 14.38 10.03
C GLY A 80 -33.03 14.24 11.34
N THR A 81 -33.21 15.12 12.33
CA THR A 81 -32.50 15.05 13.62
C THR A 81 -32.74 13.73 14.36
N THR A 82 -33.96 13.20 14.35
CA THR A 82 -34.31 11.90 14.96
C THR A 82 -33.59 10.73 14.29
N ALA A 83 -33.50 10.73 12.96
CA ALA A 83 -32.77 9.71 12.22
C ALA A 83 -31.26 9.79 12.45
N LEU A 84 -30.71 11.00 12.54
CA LEU A 84 -29.29 11.23 12.82
C LEU A 84 -28.89 10.79 14.24
N LEU A 85 -29.74 11.04 15.23
CA LEU A 85 -29.54 10.54 16.59
C LEU A 85 -29.59 9.02 16.63
N HIS A 86 -30.58 8.40 15.98
CA HIS A 86 -30.70 6.94 15.93
C HIS A 86 -29.48 6.29 15.26
N ILE A 87 -28.99 6.87 14.14
CA ILE A 87 -27.77 6.40 13.49
C ILE A 87 -26.56 6.61 14.40
N ASN A 88 -26.42 7.77 15.04
CA ASN A 88 -25.29 8.03 15.93
C ASN A 88 -25.29 7.10 17.15
N ASP A 89 -26.44 6.75 17.70
CA ASP A 89 -26.57 5.80 18.80
C ASP A 89 -26.22 4.37 18.35
N LEU A 90 -26.68 3.96 17.17
CA LEU A 90 -26.35 2.66 16.60
C LEU A 90 -24.89 2.54 16.18
N VAL A 91 -24.28 3.64 15.74
CA VAL A 91 -22.87 3.72 15.37
C VAL A 91 -21.97 3.91 16.59
N GLY A 92 -22.47 4.53 17.66
CA GLY A 92 -21.75 4.77 18.91
C GLY A 92 -21.78 3.59 19.90
N ASN A 93 -22.86 2.80 19.91
CA ASN A 93 -23.05 1.73 20.90
C ASN A 93 -22.64 0.33 20.44
N LYS A 94 -22.16 0.14 19.20
CA LYS A 94 -21.72 -1.17 18.69
C LYS A 94 -20.20 -1.33 18.73
N THR A 95 -19.63 -1.27 19.94
CA THR A 95 -18.47 -2.07 20.32
C THR A 95 -18.97 -3.45 20.80
N PRO A 96 -18.27 -4.56 20.47
CA PRO A 96 -18.86 -5.89 20.47
C PRO A 96 -18.87 -6.55 21.86
N THR A 97 -20.00 -6.52 22.57
CA THR A 97 -20.28 -7.52 23.62
C THR A 97 -21.79 -7.69 23.87
N GLU A 98 -22.22 -8.96 23.95
CA GLU A 98 -23.51 -9.47 24.49
C GLU A 98 -24.73 -9.29 23.56
N THR A 99 -25.07 -10.28 22.73
CA THR A 99 -25.90 -11.41 23.19
C THR A 99 -25.56 -12.69 22.41
N ALA A 100 -24.95 -13.67 23.09
CA ALA A 100 -24.90 -15.07 22.68
C ALA A 100 -26.33 -15.64 22.74
N GLU A 101 -26.76 -16.55 21.87
CA GLU A 101 -26.49 -17.98 21.98
C GLU A 101 -26.79 -18.73 20.65
N GLY A 102 -25.84 -19.58 20.23
CA GLY A 102 -25.98 -20.68 19.24
C GLY A 102 -25.83 -20.27 17.76
N ILE A 103 -24.79 -20.62 16.99
CA ILE A 103 -23.92 -21.81 16.99
C ILE A 103 -22.49 -21.41 16.54
N GLU A 104 -21.52 -21.92 17.31
CA GLU A 104 -20.10 -22.29 17.07
C GLU A 104 -19.63 -22.38 15.60
N GLU A 105 -18.39 -22.15 15.16
CA GLU A 105 -17.04 -21.80 15.64
C GLU A 105 -16.33 -21.32 14.33
N ILE A 106 -15.43 -20.34 14.30
CA ILE A 106 -13.96 -20.56 14.32
C ILE A 106 -13.28 -19.16 14.33
N SER A 107 -12.52 -18.96 15.42
CA SER A 107 -11.30 -18.14 15.66
C SER A 107 -11.15 -16.68 15.18
N LYS A 108 -11.10 -15.79 16.19
CA LYS A 108 -10.13 -14.72 16.49
C LYS A 108 -9.05 -14.40 15.44
N ASP A 109 -8.97 -13.14 15.02
CA ASP A 109 -7.84 -12.23 15.32
C ASP A 109 -8.20 -10.78 14.91
N GLU A 110 -7.69 -9.82 15.69
CA GLU A 110 -7.80 -8.37 15.51
C GLU A 110 -6.90 -7.86 14.36
N GLU A 111 -7.23 -6.66 13.85
CA GLU A 111 -6.50 -5.86 12.84
C GLU A 111 -6.41 -6.45 11.42
N GLN A 112 -7.24 -5.95 10.49
CA GLN A 112 -6.72 -5.45 9.20
C GLN A 112 -7.80 -4.75 8.34
N GLU A 113 -7.41 -3.59 7.86
CA GLU A 113 -8.04 -2.82 6.81
C GLU A 113 -7.91 -3.57 5.48
N ASP A 114 -8.77 -4.56 5.26
CA ASP A 114 -8.71 -5.40 4.07
C ASP A 114 -9.99 -5.26 3.25
N LYS A 115 -9.98 -4.32 2.30
CA LYS A 115 -10.93 -4.34 1.18
C LYS A 115 -10.42 -3.63 -0.07
N CYS A 116 -9.35 -4.20 -0.63
CA CYS A 116 -9.16 -4.34 -2.08
C CYS A 116 -8.25 -5.53 -2.44
N SER A 117 -8.51 -6.72 -1.85
CA SER A 117 -7.69 -7.92 -2.11
C SER A 117 -8.46 -9.17 -2.54
N LEU A 118 -9.79 -9.16 -2.66
CA LEU A 118 -10.54 -10.36 -3.05
C LEU A 118 -10.18 -10.91 -4.45
N TRP A 119 -9.54 -10.11 -5.31
CA TRP A 119 -8.92 -10.57 -6.57
C TRP A 119 -7.48 -10.09 -6.76
N ARG A 120 -6.77 -9.71 -5.68
CA ARG A 120 -5.36 -9.36 -5.81
C ARG A 120 -4.56 -10.64 -5.66
N LYS A 121 -3.79 -10.98 -6.71
CA LYS A 121 -2.89 -12.13 -6.69
C LYS A 121 -1.89 -11.93 -5.54
N ASP A 122 -1.70 -12.90 -4.66
CA ASP A 122 -0.71 -12.77 -3.57
C ASP A 122 0.66 -12.37 -4.13
N PHE A 123 1.37 -11.50 -3.40
CA PHE A 123 2.76 -11.22 -3.74
C PHE A 123 3.58 -12.51 -3.56
N LYS A 124 4.33 -12.88 -4.60
CA LYS A 124 5.17 -14.08 -4.58
C LYS A 124 6.52 -13.75 -5.18
N ILE A 125 7.57 -14.17 -4.48
CA ILE A 125 8.92 -14.14 -5.01
C ILE A 125 9.18 -15.45 -5.76
N ALA A 126 9.56 -15.33 -7.01
CA ALA A 126 9.92 -16.44 -7.86
C ALA A 126 11.38 -16.82 -7.58
N GLY A 127 11.56 -18.01 -6.99
CA GLY A 127 12.86 -18.60 -6.68
C GLY A 127 13.24 -18.50 -5.19
N GLN A 128 14.36 -19.13 -4.84
CA GLN A 128 14.82 -19.27 -3.45
C GLN A 128 16.04 -18.39 -3.20
N ILE A 129 16.10 -17.77 -2.01
CA ILE A 129 17.22 -16.95 -1.56
C ILE A 129 18.16 -17.84 -0.71
N GLY A 130 19.45 -17.84 -1.05
CA GLY A 130 20.48 -18.65 -0.39
C GLY A 130 21.80 -18.65 -1.15
N ASP A 131 22.77 -19.42 -0.68
CA ASP A 131 24.17 -19.41 -1.18
C ASP A 131 24.43 -20.36 -2.36
N SER A 132 23.40 -21.08 -2.82
CA SER A 132 23.54 -22.06 -3.90
C SER A 132 23.40 -21.41 -5.28
N LYS A 133 24.07 -21.97 -6.30
CA LYS A 133 24.00 -21.48 -7.69
C LYS A 133 22.59 -21.50 -8.31
N ALA A 134 21.64 -22.21 -7.70
CA ALA A 134 20.24 -22.26 -8.12
C ALA A 134 19.38 -21.15 -7.47
N CYS A 135 19.96 -20.34 -6.57
CA CYS A 135 19.28 -19.24 -5.93
C CYS A 135 19.17 -18.03 -6.86
N ILE A 136 18.16 -17.19 -6.61
CA ILE A 136 17.97 -15.97 -7.38
C ILE A 136 19.10 -14.97 -7.11
N SER A 137 19.51 -14.24 -8.14
CA SER A 137 20.47 -13.15 -8.00
C SER A 137 19.87 -11.99 -7.21
N PHE A 138 20.73 -11.19 -6.59
CA PHE A 138 20.30 -10.00 -5.86
C PHE A 138 19.52 -9.03 -6.76
N THR A 139 19.99 -8.75 -7.97
CA THR A 139 19.30 -7.87 -8.92
C THR A 139 17.88 -8.35 -9.24
N SER A 140 17.68 -9.68 -9.38
CA SER A 140 16.35 -10.25 -9.59
C SER A 140 15.47 -10.09 -8.36
N LEU A 141 16.01 -10.34 -7.17
CA LEU A 141 15.29 -10.17 -5.91
C LEU A 141 14.84 -8.72 -5.72
N ILE A 142 15.73 -7.74 -5.90
CA ILE A 142 15.36 -6.33 -5.75
C ILE A 142 14.29 -5.92 -6.75
N ARG A 143 14.41 -6.30 -8.03
CA ARG A 143 13.38 -6.00 -9.04
C ARG A 143 12.01 -6.57 -8.66
N GLN A 144 11.99 -7.75 -8.05
CA GLN A 144 10.75 -8.34 -7.56
C GLN A 144 10.18 -7.55 -6.38
N ILE A 145 11.03 -7.07 -5.46
CA ILE A 145 10.62 -6.19 -4.35
C ILE A 145 10.08 -4.85 -4.90
N GLU A 146 10.80 -4.20 -5.82
CA GLU A 146 10.35 -2.96 -6.48
C GLU A 146 9.02 -3.15 -7.20
N ALA A 147 8.88 -4.23 -7.97
CA ALA A 147 7.61 -4.57 -8.62
C ALA A 147 6.48 -4.86 -7.63
N GLY A 148 6.79 -5.34 -6.42
CA GLY A 148 5.85 -5.47 -5.32
C GLY A 148 5.40 -4.10 -4.79
N THR A 149 6.36 -3.22 -4.52
CA THR A 149 6.09 -1.86 -4.06
C THR A 149 5.29 -1.05 -5.10
N GLU A 150 5.65 -1.15 -6.39
CA GLU A 150 4.94 -0.46 -7.49
C GLU A 150 3.50 -0.96 -7.68
N LYS A 151 3.24 -2.24 -7.40
CA LYS A 151 1.89 -2.81 -7.42
C LYS A 151 1.06 -2.41 -6.19
N GLY A 152 1.67 -1.74 -5.22
CA GLY A 152 1.03 -1.30 -3.99
C GLY A 152 0.70 -2.45 -3.03
N TYR A 153 1.57 -3.47 -2.97
CA TYR A 153 1.53 -4.40 -1.83
C TYR A 153 2.10 -3.73 -0.60
N ASP A 154 1.62 -4.12 0.58
CA ASP A 154 2.12 -3.57 1.84
C ASP A 154 3.58 -3.98 2.06
N ASP A 155 4.38 -3.05 2.58
CA ASP A 155 5.79 -3.26 2.86
C ASP A 155 5.99 -4.48 3.79
N ARG A 156 5.08 -4.71 4.75
CA ARG A 156 5.17 -5.85 5.66
C ARG A 156 4.90 -7.16 4.92
N GLU A 157 3.93 -7.19 4.01
CA GLU A 157 3.64 -8.38 3.18
C GLU A 157 4.87 -8.74 2.33
N ILE A 158 5.45 -7.74 1.66
CA ILE A 158 6.65 -7.93 0.84
C ILE A 158 7.79 -8.49 1.69
N ILE A 159 8.04 -7.93 2.87
CA ILE A 159 9.08 -8.39 3.81
C ILE A 159 8.84 -9.85 4.21
N GLN A 160 7.61 -10.22 4.59
CA GLN A 160 7.28 -11.58 5.00
C GLN A 160 7.49 -12.59 3.86
N VAL A 161 7.09 -12.23 2.64
CA VAL A 161 7.31 -13.06 1.45
C VAL A 161 8.80 -13.23 1.17
N VAL A 162 9.61 -12.15 1.29
CA VAL A 162 11.07 -12.24 1.16
C VAL A 162 11.65 -13.21 2.19
N ILE A 163 11.30 -13.07 3.47
CA ILE A 163 11.80 -13.94 4.55
C ILE A 163 11.41 -15.40 4.27
N ARG A 164 10.17 -15.64 3.84
CA ARG A 164 9.66 -16.98 3.49
C ARG A 164 10.41 -17.61 2.32
N SER A 165 10.83 -16.80 1.35
CA SER A 165 11.60 -17.24 0.19
C SER A 165 13.07 -17.53 0.50
N ILE A 166 13.57 -17.17 1.69
CA ILE A 166 14.89 -17.59 2.16
C ILE A 166 14.84 -19.05 2.57
N SER A 167 15.91 -19.78 2.19
CA SER A 167 16.11 -21.16 2.61
C SER A 167 15.89 -21.34 4.11
N ALA A 168 15.06 -22.32 4.49
CA ALA A 168 14.71 -22.60 5.88
C ALA A 168 15.92 -22.94 6.76
N VAL A 169 17.01 -23.41 6.15
CA VAL A 169 18.25 -23.78 6.85
C VAL A 169 19.21 -22.59 6.99
N SER A 170 18.91 -21.44 6.39
CA SER A 170 19.80 -20.28 6.42
C SER A 170 19.75 -19.56 7.76
N SER A 171 20.94 -19.26 8.31
CA SER A 171 21.08 -18.39 9.49
C SER A 171 20.53 -16.98 9.23
N LEU A 172 20.53 -16.52 7.97
CA LEU A 172 19.93 -15.25 7.57
C LEU A 172 18.44 -15.22 7.89
N ARG A 173 17.73 -16.32 7.62
CA ARG A 173 16.29 -16.39 7.87
C ARG A 173 15.97 -16.29 9.36
N ASN A 174 16.66 -17.09 10.18
CA ASN A 174 16.51 -17.05 11.64
C ASN A 174 16.80 -15.65 12.20
N TYR A 175 17.82 -14.97 11.66
CA TYR A 175 18.16 -13.61 12.04
C TYR A 175 17.06 -12.59 11.68
N LEU A 176 16.48 -12.71 10.47
CA LEU A 176 15.42 -11.81 10.01
C LEU A 176 14.08 -12.08 10.71
N GLU A 177 13.73 -13.35 10.98
CA GLU A 177 12.53 -13.72 11.73
C GLU A 177 12.60 -13.25 13.20
N GLY A 178 13.79 -13.31 13.82
CA GLY A 178 14.01 -12.81 15.18
C GLY A 178 14.08 -11.28 15.29
N ARG A 179 14.15 -10.56 14.17
CA ARG A 179 14.26 -9.09 14.14
C ARG A 179 12.87 -8.47 14.02
N GLY A 180 12.46 -7.73 15.06
CA GLY A 180 11.21 -6.94 15.02
C GLY A 180 11.26 -5.78 14.01
N LYS A 181 10.14 -5.05 13.86
CA LYS A 181 9.95 -3.83 13.04
C LYS A 181 11.02 -3.61 11.95
N LEU A 182 11.05 -4.51 10.97
CA LEU A 182 11.96 -4.42 9.83
C LEU A 182 11.37 -3.48 8.77
N THR A 183 12.19 -2.61 8.19
CA THR A 183 11.82 -1.76 7.05
C THR A 183 12.42 -2.31 5.76
N LEU A 184 11.82 -1.99 4.60
CA LEU A 184 12.33 -2.44 3.31
C LEU A 184 13.77 -1.97 3.05
N SER A 185 14.11 -0.72 3.40
CA SER A 185 15.48 -0.20 3.25
C SER A 185 16.49 -1.01 4.09
N THR A 186 16.15 -1.32 5.34
CA THR A 186 17.01 -2.14 6.21
C THR A 186 17.15 -3.56 5.68
N LEU A 187 16.06 -4.17 5.21
CA LEU A 187 16.08 -5.51 4.60
C LEU A 187 16.96 -5.53 3.35
N ARG A 188 16.85 -4.54 2.47
CA ARG A 188 17.69 -4.40 1.27
C ARG A 188 19.17 -4.34 1.64
N GLY A 189 19.54 -3.56 2.66
CA GLY A 189 20.92 -3.47 3.14
C GLY A 189 21.47 -4.80 3.64
N ILE A 190 20.69 -5.54 4.44
CA ILE A 190 21.09 -6.87 4.94
C ILE A 190 21.24 -7.87 3.80
N LEU A 191 20.29 -7.89 2.86
CA LEU A 191 20.35 -8.77 1.70
C LEU A 191 21.57 -8.46 0.84
N ARG A 192 21.88 -7.18 0.61
CA ARG A 192 23.07 -6.76 -0.14
C ARG A 192 24.35 -7.31 0.49
N ALA A 193 24.46 -7.21 1.82
CA ALA A 193 25.59 -7.75 2.57
C ALA A 193 25.65 -9.29 2.49
N HIS A 194 24.51 -9.98 2.55
CA HIS A 194 24.45 -11.44 2.42
C HIS A 194 24.93 -11.92 1.05
N TYR A 195 24.46 -11.27 -0.02
CA TYR A 195 24.86 -11.59 -1.40
C TYR A 195 26.27 -11.11 -1.75
N ARG A 196 26.95 -10.35 -0.88
CA ARG A 196 28.27 -9.74 -1.11
C ARG A 196 28.29 -8.91 -2.40
N GLU A 197 27.21 -8.18 -2.63
CA GLU A 197 27.04 -7.42 -3.87
C GLU A 197 27.96 -6.21 -3.90
N LYS A 198 28.62 -6.05 -5.05
CA LYS A 198 29.56 -4.97 -5.30
C LYS A 198 28.85 -3.61 -5.26
N THR A 199 29.56 -2.59 -4.80
CA THR A 199 29.04 -1.21 -4.84
C THR A 199 29.04 -0.67 -6.28
N ALA A 200 28.26 0.38 -6.54
CA ALA A 200 28.24 1.00 -7.88
C ALA A 200 29.65 1.44 -8.34
N THR A 201 30.48 1.94 -7.41
CA THR A 201 31.87 2.34 -7.68
C THR A 201 32.78 1.16 -7.98
N GLU A 202 32.63 0.03 -7.26
CA GLU A 202 33.39 -1.19 -7.55
C GLU A 202 33.04 -1.75 -8.93
N LEU A 203 31.75 -1.81 -9.27
CA LEU A 203 31.29 -2.25 -10.59
C LEU A 203 31.73 -1.31 -11.71
N TYR A 204 31.73 0.01 -11.46
CA TYR A 204 32.23 0.99 -12.42
C TYR A 204 33.73 0.84 -12.65
N THR A 205 34.50 0.60 -11.59
CA THR A 205 35.94 0.35 -11.68
C THR A 205 36.24 -0.96 -12.39
N GLU A 206 35.44 -2.00 -12.15
CA GLU A 206 35.50 -3.26 -12.89
C GLU A 206 35.22 -3.04 -14.36
N LEU A 207 34.16 -2.31 -14.72
CA LEU A 207 33.84 -1.94 -16.10
C LEU A 207 34.99 -1.22 -16.79
N CYS A 208 35.69 -0.31 -16.08
CA CYS A 208 36.83 0.41 -16.62
C CYS A 208 38.06 -0.46 -16.88
N ASN A 209 38.18 -1.59 -16.17
CA ASN A 209 39.34 -2.49 -16.23
C ASN A 209 39.05 -3.81 -16.95
N LEU A 210 37.83 -4.01 -17.46
CA LEU A 210 37.48 -5.17 -18.27
C LEU A 210 38.39 -5.22 -19.49
N SER A 211 38.83 -6.41 -19.86
CA SER A 211 39.54 -6.66 -21.11
C SER A 211 39.16 -8.06 -21.58
N GLN A 212 39.07 -8.24 -22.90
CA GLN A 212 38.69 -9.53 -23.44
C GLN A 212 39.73 -10.59 -23.06
N SER A 213 39.27 -11.66 -22.44
CA SER A 213 40.14 -12.80 -22.12
C SER A 213 40.53 -13.52 -23.42
N PRO A 214 41.77 -14.04 -23.54
CA PRO A 214 42.20 -14.78 -24.73
C PRO A 214 41.42 -16.08 -24.99
N LYS A 215 40.58 -16.53 -24.05
CA LYS A 215 39.73 -17.73 -24.16
C LYS A 215 38.25 -17.42 -24.37
N GLU A 216 37.87 -16.14 -24.35
CA GLU A 216 36.49 -15.68 -24.40
C GLU A 216 36.14 -15.22 -25.82
N SER A 217 34.94 -15.57 -26.30
CA SER A 217 34.48 -15.08 -27.59
C SER A 217 34.12 -13.59 -27.53
N PRO A 218 34.29 -12.82 -28.63
CA PRO A 218 33.90 -11.40 -28.65
C PRO A 218 32.44 -11.17 -28.26
N GLN A 219 31.55 -12.12 -28.58
CA GLN A 219 30.12 -12.06 -28.26
C GLN A 219 29.86 -12.25 -26.76
N GLU A 220 30.54 -13.20 -26.12
CA GLU A 220 30.45 -13.40 -24.67
C GLU A 220 30.99 -12.19 -23.92
N PHE A 221 32.13 -11.65 -24.37
CA PHE A 221 32.72 -10.46 -23.80
C PHE A 221 31.81 -9.23 -23.92
N LEU A 222 31.22 -9.00 -25.11
CA LEU A 222 30.27 -7.90 -25.32
C LEU A 222 29.04 -8.04 -24.42
N LEU A 223 28.46 -9.24 -24.34
CA LEU A 223 27.29 -9.49 -23.52
C LEU A 223 27.59 -9.29 -22.02
N GLY A 224 28.74 -9.77 -21.55
CA GLY A 224 29.19 -9.56 -20.17
C GLY A 224 29.44 -8.10 -19.84
N THR A 225 30.05 -7.34 -20.76
CA THR A 225 30.30 -5.90 -20.58
C THR A 225 28.99 -5.11 -20.55
N LEU A 226 28.02 -5.48 -21.41
CA LEU A 226 26.68 -4.89 -21.40
C LEU A 226 25.90 -5.20 -20.11
N ASP A 227 26.04 -6.43 -19.59
CA ASP A 227 25.43 -6.82 -18.32
C ASP A 227 26.02 -6.00 -17.16
N ILE A 228 27.35 -5.92 -17.06
CA ILE A 228 28.03 -5.10 -16.03
C ILE A 228 27.60 -3.63 -16.13
N ARG A 229 27.54 -3.06 -17.33
CA ARG A 229 27.00 -1.70 -17.56
C ARG A 229 25.59 -1.55 -16.98
N GLN A 230 24.71 -2.52 -17.23
CA GLN A 230 23.34 -2.46 -16.75
C GLN A 230 23.26 -2.60 -15.22
N ILE A 231 24.11 -3.44 -14.62
CA ILE A 231 24.21 -3.60 -13.17
C ILE A 231 24.75 -2.33 -12.52
N VAL A 232 25.73 -1.63 -13.11
CA VAL A 232 26.23 -0.33 -12.63
C VAL A 232 25.09 0.69 -12.55
N ILE A 233 24.31 0.83 -13.63
CA ILE A 233 23.17 1.76 -13.68
C ILE A 233 22.13 1.39 -12.62
N PHE A 234 21.90 0.10 -12.40
CA PHE A 234 20.97 -0.38 -11.39
C PHE A 234 21.46 -0.07 -9.97
N ALA A 235 22.68 -0.49 -9.61
CA ALA A 235 23.29 -0.24 -8.30
C ALA A 235 23.40 1.26 -7.99
N SER A 236 23.63 2.07 -9.01
CA SER A 236 23.68 3.53 -8.91
C SER A 236 22.34 4.15 -8.52
N LYS A 237 21.20 3.56 -8.89
CA LYS A 237 19.87 4.06 -8.53
C LYS A 237 19.48 3.69 -7.11
N GLU A 238 19.98 2.55 -6.63
CA GLU A 238 19.71 2.07 -5.28
C GLU A 238 20.51 2.78 -4.18
N THR A 239 21.62 3.46 -4.53
CA THR A 239 22.48 4.10 -3.54
C THR A 239 21.88 5.44 -3.14
N GLU A 240 21.15 5.47 -2.01
CA GLU A 240 20.55 6.70 -1.44
C GLU A 240 21.62 7.77 -1.09
N ASP A 241 22.88 7.36 -0.85
CA ASP A 241 23.97 8.21 -0.36
C ASP A 241 24.97 8.74 -1.43
N GLY A 242 24.50 9.10 -2.63
CA GLY A 242 25.08 10.25 -3.32
C GLY A 242 26.11 10.06 -4.45
N HIS A 243 26.29 8.87 -5.03
CA HIS A 243 27.05 8.72 -6.27
C HIS A 243 26.19 8.09 -7.37
N GLN A 244 25.40 8.92 -8.03
CA GLN A 244 24.60 8.51 -9.18
C GLN A 244 25.46 8.58 -10.45
N TYR A 245 25.87 7.42 -10.96
CA TYR A 245 26.44 7.29 -12.30
C TYR A 245 25.33 7.49 -13.33
N HIS A 246 25.31 8.65 -13.97
CA HIS A 246 24.37 8.92 -15.05
C HIS A 246 24.61 7.95 -16.23
N PRO A 247 23.53 7.45 -16.87
CA PRO A 247 23.65 6.55 -18.02
C PRO A 247 24.57 7.08 -19.13
N ASP A 248 24.60 8.41 -19.31
CA ASP A 248 25.43 9.06 -20.33
C ASP A 248 26.93 8.95 -20.04
N LEU A 249 27.32 9.02 -18.75
CA LEU A 249 28.71 8.84 -18.33
C LEU A 249 29.16 7.40 -18.56
N VAL A 250 28.32 6.44 -18.18
CA VAL A 250 28.59 5.01 -18.39
C VAL A 250 28.63 4.68 -19.89
N GLN A 251 27.78 5.33 -20.70
CA GLN A 251 27.76 5.17 -22.15
C GLN A 251 29.00 5.76 -22.83
N ALA A 252 29.39 6.99 -22.47
CA ALA A 252 30.57 7.64 -23.03
C ALA A 252 31.84 6.82 -22.76
N MET A 253 31.95 6.23 -21.57
CA MET A 253 33.06 5.34 -21.21
C MET A 253 33.04 4.01 -21.95
N PHE A 254 31.85 3.40 -22.10
CA PHE A 254 31.70 2.16 -22.86
C PHE A 254 32.15 2.33 -24.33
N LEU A 255 31.84 3.48 -24.94
CA LEU A 255 32.27 3.77 -26.31
C LEU A 255 33.79 4.02 -26.43
N GLN A 256 34.41 4.63 -25.43
CA GLN A 256 35.88 4.80 -25.39
C GLN A 256 36.66 3.49 -25.23
N PHE A 257 35.97 2.40 -24.85
CA PHE A 257 36.56 1.09 -24.69
C PHE A 257 36.67 0.34 -26.03
N ASP A 258 35.67 0.46 -26.91
CA ASP A 258 35.73 -0.09 -28.28
C ASP A 258 36.87 0.54 -29.10
N ASP A 259 37.14 1.84 -28.91
CA ASP A 259 38.24 2.55 -29.58
C ASP A 259 39.64 2.15 -29.06
N ARG A 260 39.76 1.61 -27.84
CA ARG A 260 41.05 1.22 -27.23
C ARG A 260 41.48 -0.22 -27.51
N ASN A 261 40.56 -1.09 -27.89
CA ASN A 261 40.86 -2.50 -28.24
C ASN A 261 40.98 -2.71 -29.77
N THR A 262 40.96 -1.64 -30.56
CA THR A 262 41.07 -1.66 -32.01
C THR A 262 42.46 -1.23 -32.53
N GLU A 263 43.43 -0.96 -31.65
CA GLU A 263 44.87 -0.81 -31.96
C GLU A 263 45.68 -2.05 -31.55
#